data_AF-A0A4Q0Y326-F1
#
_entry.id   AF-A0A4Q0Y326-F1
#
_cell.length_a   1.000
_cell.length_b   1.000
_cell.length_c   1.000
_cell.angle_alpha   90.00
_cell.angle_beta   90.00
_cell.angle_gamma   90.00
#
_symmetry.space_group_name_H-M   'P 1'
#
loop_
_entity.id
_entity.type
_entity.pdbx_description
1 polymer ?
#
loop_
_entity_poly.entity_id
_entity_poly.type
_entity_poly.pdbx_seq_one_letter_code
_entity_poly.pdbx_strand_id
1 'polypeptide(L)'
;MRKRKLLSYEAKIILGLIFIIALIFLPFNISEDLIYLETKIENFYNKYINIYPLWAQLSVLFTPFLIYFLIYQIRKNRCSYKEDIIYDMKWKWEWSKDEIVNLQCFCPYCDTELYYDTTKSNYDNLDISKLDFICENCNKVIASIPNRDDALRTSNNIKKEIKRVIRKRINKRVVK
;
A
#
# COMPACT_ATOMS: atom_id res chain seq x y z
N MET A 1 14.52 9.12 5.60
CA MET A 1 14.53 7.76 4.99
C MET A 1 15.61 7.69 3.91
N ARG A 2 16.76 7.07 4.21
CA ARG A 2 17.90 6.94 3.28
C ARG A 2 17.64 5.76 2.35
N LYS A 3 17.35 6.00 1.07
CA LYS A 3 17.16 4.95 0.05
C LYS A 3 18.45 4.10 -0.01
N ARG A 4 18.36 2.80 0.31
CA ARG A 4 19.43 1.84 0.02
C ARG A 4 19.62 1.85 -1.50
N LYS A 5 20.72 2.44 -1.99
CA LYS A 5 21.08 2.38 -3.41
C LYS A 5 21.30 0.91 -3.74
N LEU A 6 20.38 0.29 -4.48
CA LEU A 6 20.63 -0.99 -5.12
C LEU A 6 21.86 -0.85 -6.03
N LEU A 7 22.63 -1.93 -6.18
CA LEU A 7 23.80 -2.02 -7.06
C LEU A 7 23.54 -1.33 -8.40
N SER A 8 24.52 -0.53 -8.86
CA SER A 8 24.51 0.09 -10.19
C SER A 8 24.22 -0.96 -11.27
N TYR A 9 23.56 -0.57 -12.35
CA TYR A 9 23.21 -1.45 -13.47
C TYR A 9 24.45 -2.20 -14.00
N GLU A 10 25.58 -1.51 -14.10
CA GLU A 10 26.89 -2.06 -14.48
C GLU A 10 27.35 -3.18 -13.54
N ALA A 11 27.14 -3.01 -12.23
CA ALA A 11 27.53 -4.01 -11.24
C ALA A 11 26.67 -5.29 -11.33
N LYS A 12 25.42 -5.21 -11.80
CA LYS A 12 24.57 -6.38 -12.07
C LYS A 12 25.05 -7.14 -13.31
N ILE A 13 25.49 -6.43 -14.35
CA ILE A 13 26.05 -7.04 -15.57
C ILE A 13 27.34 -7.80 -15.22
N ILE A 14 28.23 -7.17 -14.45
CA ILE A 14 29.49 -7.80 -14.03
C ILE A 14 29.21 -9.06 -13.20
N LEU A 15 28.25 -9.01 -12.26
CA LEU A 15 27.85 -10.17 -11.46
C LEU A 15 27.27 -11.30 -12.34
N GLY A 16 26.47 -10.95 -13.36
CA GLY A 16 25.94 -11.91 -14.33
C GLY A 16 27.05 -12.57 -15.17
N LEU A 17 28.03 -11.80 -15.64
CA LEU A 17 29.16 -12.34 -16.38
C LEU A 17 30.04 -13.26 -15.52
N ILE A 18 30.33 -12.87 -14.27
CA ILE A 18 31.05 -13.71 -13.31
C ILE A 18 30.30 -15.02 -13.06
N PHE A 19 28.98 -14.98 -12.96
CA PHE A 19 28.15 -16.18 -12.76
C PHE A 19 28.18 -17.12 -13.98
N ILE A 20 28.13 -16.56 -15.20
CA ILE A 20 28.22 -17.33 -16.44
C ILE A 20 29.62 -17.96 -16.60
N ILE A 21 30.68 -17.20 -16.32
CA ILE A 21 32.06 -17.71 -16.33
C ILE A 21 32.22 -18.79 -15.26
N ALA A 22 31.71 -18.59 -14.05
CA ALA A 22 31.73 -19.60 -13.01
C ALA A 22 31.01 -20.88 -13.46
N LEU A 23 29.86 -20.79 -14.13
CA LEU A 23 29.15 -21.94 -14.69
C LEU A 23 29.94 -22.70 -15.76
N ILE A 24 30.79 -22.03 -16.54
CA ILE A 24 31.65 -22.64 -17.56
C ILE A 24 32.88 -23.32 -16.95
N PHE A 25 33.45 -22.76 -15.89
CA PHE A 25 34.67 -23.26 -15.24
C PHE A 25 34.42 -24.21 -14.06
N LEU A 26 33.18 -24.33 -13.59
CA LEU A 26 32.81 -25.37 -12.63
C LEU A 26 32.86 -26.74 -13.35
N PRO A 27 33.49 -27.76 -12.74
CA PRO A 27 33.55 -29.12 -13.29
C PRO A 27 32.19 -29.83 -13.07
N PHE A 28 31.09 -29.20 -13.47
CA PHE A 28 29.77 -29.81 -13.50
C PHE A 28 29.68 -30.58 -14.80
N ASN A 29 29.68 -31.91 -14.71
CA ASN A 29 29.32 -32.74 -15.84
C ASN A 29 27.80 -32.70 -15.93
N ILE A 30 27.25 -31.64 -16.53
CA ILE A 30 25.83 -31.26 -16.48
C ILE A 30 24.91 -32.45 -16.76
N SER A 31 25.32 -33.36 -17.66
CA SER A 31 24.58 -34.57 -17.99
C SER A 31 24.48 -35.57 -16.83
N GLU A 32 25.59 -35.91 -16.19
CA GLU A 32 25.65 -36.88 -15.08
C GLU A 32 24.99 -36.32 -13.81
N ASP A 33 25.19 -35.03 -13.54
CA ASP A 33 24.58 -34.36 -12.39
C ASP A 33 23.05 -34.25 -12.53
N LEU A 34 22.55 -34.04 -13.76
CA LEU A 34 21.11 -34.06 -14.04
C LEU A 34 20.50 -35.45 -13.83
N ILE A 35 21.17 -36.50 -14.31
CA ILE A 35 20.72 -37.89 -14.12
C ILE A 35 20.74 -38.27 -12.63
N TYR A 36 21.77 -37.86 -11.89
CA TYR A 36 21.84 -38.05 -10.45
C TYR A 36 20.72 -37.31 -9.70
N LEU A 37 20.37 -36.09 -10.13
CA LEU A 37 19.25 -35.34 -9.57
C LEU A 37 17.91 -36.01 -9.86
N GLU A 38 17.68 -36.45 -11.10
CA GLU A 38 16.44 -37.12 -11.51
C GLU A 38 16.19 -38.39 -10.69
N THR A 39 17.20 -39.26 -10.61
CA THR A 39 17.12 -40.51 -9.82
C THR A 39 16.92 -40.25 -8.33
N LYS A 40 17.53 -39.18 -7.79
CA LYS A 40 17.33 -38.77 -6.38
C LYS A 40 15.93 -38.21 -6.13
N ILE A 41 15.38 -37.44 -7.07
CA ILE A 41 14.01 -36.91 -7.01
C ILE A 41 13.00 -38.06 -7.09
N GLU A 42 13.20 -39.01 -7.99
CA GLU A 42 12.34 -40.18 -8.14
C GLU A 42 12.33 -41.04 -6.87
N ASN A 43 13.51 -41.34 -6.32
CA ASN A 43 13.63 -42.06 -5.04
C ASN A 43 12.96 -41.32 -3.88
N PHE A 44 13.08 -39.99 -3.84
CA PHE A 44 12.41 -39.18 -2.84
C PHE A 44 10.88 -39.19 -3.00
N TYR A 45 10.39 -39.04 -4.23
CA TYR A 45 8.96 -39.07 -4.55
C TYR A 45 8.34 -40.42 -4.17
N ASN A 46 8.97 -41.52 -4.58
CA ASN A 46 8.49 -42.87 -4.29
C ASN A 46 8.49 -43.18 -2.79
N LYS A 47 9.51 -42.72 -2.06
CA LYS A 47 9.63 -42.99 -0.62
C LYS A 47 8.68 -42.16 0.24
N TYR A 48 8.45 -40.89 -0.11
CA TYR A 48 7.76 -39.95 0.78
C TYR A 48 6.43 -39.42 0.24
N ILE A 49 6.24 -39.33 -1.07
CA ILE A 49 5.11 -38.61 -1.69
C ILE A 49 4.08 -39.57 -2.28
N ASN A 50 4.51 -40.66 -2.92
CA ASN A 50 3.63 -41.63 -3.59
C ASN A 50 2.68 -42.39 -2.63
N ILE A 51 2.93 -42.31 -1.31
CA ILE A 51 2.05 -42.85 -0.28
C ILE A 51 0.73 -42.08 -0.21
N TYR A 52 0.73 -40.80 -0.60
CA TYR A 52 -0.44 -39.94 -0.53
C TYR A 52 -1.28 -39.98 -1.80
N PRO A 53 -2.62 -39.89 -1.70
CA PRO A 53 -3.49 -39.87 -2.87
C PRO A 53 -3.28 -38.60 -3.71
N LEU A 54 -3.49 -38.71 -5.02
CA LEU A 54 -3.22 -37.64 -6.00
C LEU A 54 -3.85 -36.29 -5.64
N TRP A 55 -5.06 -36.28 -5.09
CA TRP A 55 -5.74 -35.05 -4.68
C TRP A 55 -5.01 -34.30 -3.56
N ALA A 56 -4.37 -35.02 -2.62
CA ALA A 56 -3.59 -34.42 -1.54
C ALA A 56 -2.29 -33.81 -2.08
N GLN A 57 -1.65 -34.48 -3.04
CA GLN A 57 -0.45 -33.98 -3.73
C GLN A 57 -0.77 -32.68 -4.49
N LEU A 58 -1.87 -32.65 -5.24
CA LEU A 58 -2.32 -31.46 -5.97
C LEU A 58 -2.69 -30.32 -5.01
N SER A 59 -3.35 -30.62 -3.88
CA SER A 59 -3.72 -29.60 -2.89
C SER A 59 -2.49 -28.81 -2.41
N VAL A 60 -1.39 -29.49 -2.07
CA VAL A 60 -0.17 -28.82 -1.61
C VAL A 60 0.38 -27.86 -2.69
N LEU A 61 0.35 -28.26 -3.97
CA LEU A 61 0.79 -27.40 -5.07
C LEU A 61 -0.13 -26.19 -5.30
N PHE A 62 -1.44 -26.35 -5.17
CA PHE A 62 -2.41 -25.27 -5.38
C PHE A 62 -2.53 -24.32 -4.19
N THR A 63 -2.17 -24.73 -2.97
CA THR A 63 -2.27 -23.88 -1.78
C THR A 63 -1.53 -22.53 -1.89
N PRO A 64 -0.26 -22.42 -2.34
CA PRO A 64 0.39 -21.11 -2.46
C PRO A 64 -0.28 -20.22 -3.51
N PHE A 65 -0.81 -20.82 -4.59
CA PHE A 65 -1.50 -20.07 -5.64
C PHE A 65 -2.83 -19.51 -5.14
N LEU A 66 -3.61 -20.30 -4.40
CA LEU A 66 -4.84 -19.85 -3.77
C LEU A 66 -4.57 -18.75 -2.74
N ILE A 67 -3.56 -18.91 -1.88
CA ILE A 67 -3.17 -17.88 -0.90
C ILE A 67 -2.77 -16.59 -1.61
N TYR A 68 -1.94 -16.67 -2.66
CA TYR A 68 -1.55 -15.52 -3.47
C TYR A 68 -2.77 -14.83 -4.09
N PHE A 69 -3.68 -15.60 -4.68
CA PHE A 69 -4.89 -15.09 -5.32
C PHE A 69 -5.81 -14.39 -4.30
N LEU A 70 -6.00 -14.97 -3.12
CA LEU A 70 -6.78 -14.37 -2.03
C LEU A 70 -6.16 -13.05 -1.57
N ILE A 71 -4.84 -13.01 -1.35
CA ILE A 71 -4.12 -11.78 -0.97
C ILE A 71 -4.29 -10.70 -2.04
N TYR A 72 -4.18 -11.08 -3.32
CA TYR A 72 -4.33 -10.17 -4.45
C TYR A 72 -5.75 -9.56 -4.49
N GLN A 73 -6.78 -10.38 -4.36
CA GLN A 73 -8.17 -9.94 -4.36
C GLN A 73 -8.48 -9.00 -3.18
N ILE A 74 -8.03 -9.35 -1.96
CA ILE A 74 -8.20 -8.49 -0.78
C ILE A 74 -7.51 -7.14 -0.97
N ARG A 75 -6.33 -7.12 -1.58
CA ARG A 75 -5.59 -5.88 -1.86
C ARG A 75 -6.31 -5.02 -2.88
N LYS A 76 -6.81 -5.62 -3.98
CA LYS A 76 -7.57 -4.91 -5.01
C LYS A 76 -8.81 -4.24 -4.42
N ASN A 77 -9.54 -4.95 -3.56
CA ASN A 77 -10.74 -4.41 -2.93
C ASN A 77 -10.44 -3.22 -2.00
N ARG A 78 -9.37 -3.30 -1.19
CA ARG A 78 -8.96 -2.20 -0.30
C ARG A 78 -8.57 -0.93 -1.07
N CYS A 79 -7.90 -1.07 -2.20
CA CYS A 79 -7.47 0.07 -3.02
C CYS A 79 -8.58 0.71 -3.87
N SER A 80 -9.81 0.16 -3.85
CA SER A 80 -10.97 0.73 -4.56
C SER A 80 -11.57 1.94 -3.84
N TYR A 81 -11.44 1.99 -2.51
CA TYR A 81 -12.01 3.04 -1.67
C TYR A 81 -11.10 4.29 -1.71
N LYS A 82 -11.41 5.23 -2.60
CA LYS A 82 -10.57 6.42 -2.91
C LYS A 82 -11.23 7.76 -2.58
N GLU A 83 -12.53 7.76 -2.27
CA GLU A 83 -13.27 8.95 -1.91
C GLU A 83 -14.28 8.67 -0.80
N ASP A 84 -14.51 9.67 0.04
CA ASP A 84 -15.56 9.65 1.07
C ASP A 84 -15.87 11.06 1.57
N ILE A 85 -17.04 11.21 2.19
CA ILE A 85 -17.46 12.44 2.87
C ILE A 85 -17.11 12.32 4.36
N ILE A 86 -16.29 13.25 4.84
CA ILE A 86 -15.82 13.32 6.23
C ILE A 86 -15.83 14.79 6.67
N TYR A 87 -16.51 15.09 7.77
CA TYR A 87 -16.75 16.46 8.25
C TYR A 87 -17.40 17.35 7.17
N ASP A 88 -18.44 16.83 6.51
CA ASP A 88 -19.22 17.51 5.45
C ASP A 88 -18.42 17.99 4.23
N MET A 89 -17.19 17.48 4.08
CA MET A 89 -16.32 17.72 2.94
C MET A 89 -16.04 16.42 2.21
N LYS A 90 -15.90 16.51 0.88
CA LYS A 90 -15.51 15.39 0.04
C LYS A 90 -13.98 15.25 0.08
N TRP A 91 -13.49 14.11 0.56
CA TRP A 91 -12.06 13.80 0.56
C TRP A 91 -11.76 12.82 -0.56
N LYS A 92 -10.72 13.11 -1.35
CA LYS A 92 -10.20 12.21 -2.37
C LYS A 92 -8.75 11.87 -2.03
N TRP A 93 -8.37 10.62 -2.27
CA TRP A 93 -7.01 10.15 -2.07
C TRP A 93 -6.66 9.03 -3.03
N GLU A 94 -5.36 8.77 -3.12
CA GLU A 94 -4.82 7.68 -3.90
C GLU A 94 -4.15 6.64 -3.01
N TRP A 95 -4.12 5.40 -3.50
CA TRP A 95 -3.44 4.30 -2.84
C TRP A 95 -2.08 4.08 -3.48
N SER A 96 -1.02 4.29 -2.71
CA SER A 96 0.31 3.79 -3.05
C SER A 96 0.62 2.61 -2.14
N LYS A 97 0.54 1.40 -2.72
CA LYS A 97 0.64 0.13 -2.01
C LYS A 97 -0.44 -0.05 -0.93
N ASP A 98 -0.14 0.32 0.31
CA ASP A 98 -1.02 0.27 1.50
C ASP A 98 -1.08 1.64 2.21
N GLU A 99 -0.50 2.67 1.60
CA GLU A 99 -0.44 4.02 2.13
C GLU A 99 -1.37 4.96 1.36
N ILE A 100 -2.04 5.83 2.13
CA ILE A 100 -2.87 6.90 1.61
C ILE A 100 -1.94 8.06 1.21
N VAL A 101 -1.89 8.36 -0.09
CA VAL A 101 -1.13 9.45 -0.70
C VAL A 101 -2.09 10.45 -1.38
N ASN A 102 -1.60 11.66 -1.67
CA ASN A 102 -2.36 12.71 -2.35
C ASN A 102 -3.74 12.99 -1.74
N LEU A 103 -3.80 13.03 -0.41
CA LEU A 103 -5.04 13.34 0.32
C LEU A 103 -5.39 14.82 0.15
N GLN A 104 -6.48 15.08 -0.56
CA GLN A 104 -7.01 16.41 -0.88
C GLN A 104 -8.49 16.50 -0.52
N CYS A 105 -8.94 17.72 -0.22
CA CYS A 105 -10.32 18.04 0.12
C CYS A 105 -10.97 18.82 -1.03
N PHE A 106 -12.22 18.47 -1.32
CA PHE A 106 -13.01 19.00 -2.42
C PHE A 106 -14.36 19.48 -1.91
N CYS A 107 -14.88 20.51 -2.57
CA CYS A 107 -16.22 21.01 -2.31
C CYS A 107 -17.26 19.94 -2.72
N PRO A 108 -18.23 19.61 -1.86
CA PRO A 108 -19.28 18.64 -2.20
C PRO A 108 -20.25 19.17 -3.28
N TYR A 109 -20.31 20.48 -3.50
CA TYR A 109 -21.26 21.12 -4.43
C TYR A 109 -20.68 21.34 -5.83
N CYS A 110 -19.41 21.75 -5.93
CA CYS A 110 -18.79 22.11 -7.20
C CYS A 110 -17.53 21.30 -7.54
N ASP A 111 -17.16 20.34 -6.69
CA ASP A 111 -16.01 19.44 -6.89
C ASP A 111 -14.66 20.16 -7.11
N THR A 112 -14.53 21.43 -6.73
CA THR A 112 -13.25 22.17 -6.74
C THR A 112 -12.44 21.89 -5.47
N GLU A 113 -11.10 21.94 -5.57
CA GLU A 113 -10.22 21.79 -4.41
C GLU A 113 -10.47 22.92 -3.39
N LEU A 114 -10.49 22.56 -2.11
CA LEU A 114 -10.66 23.52 -1.01
C LEU A 114 -9.29 23.94 -0.49
N TYR A 115 -9.10 25.24 -0.29
CA TYR A 115 -7.92 25.75 0.41
C TYR A 115 -8.19 25.89 1.91
N TYR A 116 -7.10 25.88 2.68
CA TYR A 116 -7.12 25.92 4.13
C TYR A 116 -6.75 27.33 4.57
N ASP A 117 -7.63 27.97 5.32
CA ASP A 117 -7.30 29.22 5.99
C ASP A 117 -7.10 28.98 7.49
N THR A 118 -5.93 29.36 7.99
CA THR A 118 -5.54 29.26 9.41
C THR A 118 -5.63 30.60 10.13
N THR A 119 -6.20 31.64 9.52
CA THR A 119 -6.31 32.96 10.15
C THR A 119 -7.02 32.86 11.49
N LYS A 120 -6.35 33.30 12.56
CA LYS A 120 -6.98 33.55 13.85
C LYS A 120 -7.99 34.69 13.68
N SER A 121 -9.27 34.43 13.92
CA SER A 121 -10.27 35.50 13.97
C SER A 121 -10.19 36.19 15.33
N ASN A 122 -9.71 37.45 15.36
CA ASN A 122 -9.70 38.33 16.53
C ASN A 122 -11.11 38.88 16.85
N TYR A 123 -12.13 38.04 16.90
CA TYR A 123 -13.47 38.47 17.32
C TYR A 123 -13.67 38.05 18.79
N ASP A 124 -13.91 39.03 19.66
CA ASP A 124 -14.29 38.90 21.09
C ASP A 124 -13.24 38.46 22.13
N ASN A 125 -11.96 38.86 22.02
CA ASN A 125 -10.93 38.63 23.06
C ASN A 125 -10.75 37.15 23.48
N LEU A 126 -11.36 36.22 22.75
CA LEU A 126 -11.23 34.78 22.88
C LEU A 126 -10.42 34.34 21.67
N ASP A 127 -9.15 33.98 21.89
CA ASP A 127 -8.18 33.61 20.87
C ASP A 127 -8.50 32.19 20.31
N ILE A 128 -9.73 32.00 19.83
CA ILE A 128 -10.20 30.73 19.28
C ILE A 128 -9.66 30.61 17.87
N SER A 129 -8.54 29.92 17.74
CA SER A 129 -8.08 29.49 16.43
C SER A 129 -9.10 28.50 15.82
N LYS A 130 -9.44 28.70 14.55
CA LYS A 130 -10.27 27.79 13.78
C LYS A 130 -9.61 27.56 12.44
N LEU A 131 -9.84 26.38 11.87
CA LEU A 131 -9.43 26.08 10.51
C LEU A 131 -10.65 26.10 9.61
N ASP A 132 -10.70 27.06 8.70
CA ASP A 132 -11.78 27.22 7.75
C ASP A 132 -11.37 26.61 6.41
N PHE A 133 -12.29 25.84 5.82
CA PHE A 133 -12.15 25.26 4.49
C PHE A 133 -12.99 26.08 3.52
N ILE A 134 -12.32 26.76 2.61
CA ILE A 134 -12.96 27.73 1.72
C ILE A 134 -12.92 27.19 0.29
N CYS A 135 -14.04 27.33 -0.39
CA CYS A 135 -14.17 27.03 -1.81
C CYS A 135 -14.07 28.32 -2.62
N GLU A 136 -13.08 28.43 -3.50
CA GLU A 136 -12.92 29.60 -4.39
C GLU A 136 -14.09 29.75 -5.36
N ASN A 137 -14.62 28.65 -5.89
CA ASN A 137 -15.70 28.71 -6.86
C ASN A 137 -17.06 29.05 -6.23
N CYS A 138 -17.29 28.67 -4.97
CA CYS A 138 -18.51 29.01 -4.25
C CYS A 138 -18.37 30.26 -3.37
N ASN A 139 -17.16 30.82 -3.23
CA ASN A 139 -16.82 31.91 -2.32
C ASN A 139 -17.43 31.78 -0.92
N LYS A 140 -17.47 30.54 -0.41
CA LYS A 140 -18.11 30.22 0.88
C LYS A 140 -17.24 29.26 1.70
N VAL A 141 -17.34 29.42 3.02
CA VAL A 141 -16.79 28.46 3.98
C VAL A 141 -17.66 27.21 3.92
N ILE A 142 -17.05 26.07 3.57
CA ILE A 142 -17.75 24.78 3.46
C ILE A 142 -17.78 24.08 4.82
N ALA A 143 -16.68 24.15 5.57
CA ALA A 143 -16.57 23.58 6.89
C ALA A 143 -15.57 24.36 7.74
N SER A 144 -15.82 24.38 9.04
CA SER A 144 -14.94 24.99 10.04
C SER A 144 -14.64 23.94 11.12
N ILE A 145 -13.36 23.71 11.38
CA ILE A 145 -12.93 22.81 12.45
C ILE A 145 -12.36 23.67 13.59
N PRO A 146 -12.96 23.64 14.80
CA PRO A 146 -12.43 24.39 15.93
C PRO A 146 -11.06 23.85 16.34
N ASN A 147 -10.10 24.75 16.58
CA ASN A 147 -8.81 24.40 17.15
C ASN A 147 -8.89 24.63 18.66
N ARG A 148 -9.03 23.53 19.42
CA ARG A 148 -9.17 23.59 20.88
C ARG A 148 -7.87 23.86 21.63
N ASP A 149 -6.73 23.70 20.96
CA ASP A 149 -5.41 23.83 21.58
C ASP A 149 -4.57 24.86 20.78
N ASP A 150 -3.88 25.76 21.49
CA ASP A 150 -2.90 26.74 20.93
C ASP A 150 -1.80 26.08 20.09
N ALA A 151 -1.63 24.76 20.24
CA ALA A 151 -0.87 23.93 19.33
C ALA A 151 -1.61 23.81 17.98
N LEU A 152 -1.50 24.86 17.16
CA LEU A 152 -1.80 24.92 15.74
C LEU A 152 -2.12 23.54 15.17
N ARG A 153 -3.41 23.21 15.02
CA ARG A 153 -3.82 22.10 14.16
C ARG A 153 -3.37 22.43 12.74
N THR A 154 -2.11 22.13 12.44
CA THR A 154 -1.55 22.26 11.10
C THR A 154 -2.37 21.37 10.18
N SER A 155 -2.50 21.75 8.91
CA SER A 155 -3.11 20.91 7.85
C SER A 155 -2.64 19.45 7.90
N ASN A 156 -1.40 19.20 8.33
CA ASN A 156 -0.84 17.87 8.56
C ASN A 156 -1.54 17.05 9.65
N ASN A 157 -1.95 17.66 10.77
CA ASN A 157 -2.63 16.96 11.86
C ASN A 157 -4.04 16.54 11.44
N ILE A 158 -4.73 17.38 10.68
CA ILE A 158 -6.04 17.04 10.10
C ILE A 158 -5.87 15.94 9.07
N LYS A 159 -4.87 16.02 8.18
CA LYS A 159 -4.55 14.91 7.26
C LYS A 159 -4.30 13.60 8.01
N LYS A 160 -3.62 13.62 9.17
CA LYS A 160 -3.44 12.42 10.01
C LYS A 160 -4.75 11.92 10.59
N GLU A 161 -5.61 12.81 11.07
CA GLU A 161 -6.92 12.45 11.61
C GLU A 161 -7.83 11.82 10.54
N ILE A 162 -7.90 12.43 9.36
CA ILE A 162 -8.64 11.91 8.22
C ILE A 162 -8.10 10.53 7.81
N LYS A 163 -6.77 10.36 7.71
CA LYS A 163 -6.15 9.05 7.46
C LYS A 163 -6.56 8.00 8.51
N ARG A 164 -6.65 8.39 9.79
CA ARG A 164 -7.12 7.51 10.87
C ARG A 164 -8.58 7.09 10.69
N VAL A 165 -9.45 8.03 10.32
CA VAL A 165 -10.87 7.76 10.03
C VAL A 165 -11.03 6.82 8.84
N ILE A 166 -10.32 7.07 7.74
CA ILE A 166 -10.30 6.22 6.54
C ILE A 166 -9.88 4.78 6.91
N ARG A 167 -8.77 4.61 7.65
CA ARG A 167 -8.31 3.29 8.12
C ARG A 167 -9.36 2.57 8.96
N LYS A 168 -10.04 3.28 9.87
CA LYS A 168 -11.11 2.70 10.70
C LYS A 168 -12.31 2.25 9.84
N ARG A 169 -12.69 3.02 8.82
CA ARG A 169 -13.79 2.67 7.90
C ARG A 169 -13.43 1.46 7.02
N ILE A 170 -12.19 1.36 6.55
CA ILE A 170 -11.71 0.19 5.78
C ILE A 170 -11.80 -1.07 6.62
N ASN A 171 -11.28 -1.05 7.85
CA ASN A 171 -11.33 -2.22 8.73
C ASN A 171 -12.78 -2.69 8.96
N LYS A 172 -13.73 -1.77 9.10
CA LYS A 172 -15.16 -2.13 9.21
C LYS A 172 -15.73 -2.77 7.94
N ARG A 173 -15.29 -2.33 6.75
CA ARG A 173 -15.78 -2.87 5.46
C ARG A 173 -15.20 -4.25 5.14
N VAL A 174 -14.00 -4.57 5.63
CA VAL A 174 -13.35 -5.87 5.39
C VAL A 174 -13.94 -6.98 6.27
N VAL A 175 -14.53 -6.63 7.42
CA VAL A 175 -15.11 -7.60 8.39
C VAL A 175 -16.56 -7.99 8.04
N LYS A 176 -17.18 -7.33 7.05
CA LYS A 176 -18.56 -7.54 6.65
C LYS A 176 -18.62 -8.32 5.34
#